data_AF-A0A318YRF1-F1
#
_entry.id   AF-A0A318YRF1-F1
#
_cell.length_a   1.000
_cell.length_b   1.000
_cell.length_c   1.000
_cell.angle_alpha   90.00
_cell.angle_beta   90.00
_cell.angle_gamma   90.00
#
_symmetry.space_group_name_H-M   'P 1'
#
loop_
_entity.id
_entity.type
_entity.pdbx_description
1 polymer ?
#
loop_
_entity_poly.entity_id
_entity_poly.type
_entity_poly.pdbx_seq_one_letter_code
_entity_poly.pdbx_strand_id
1 'polypeptide(L)'
;MVVPITKKWESSLARIQVIKRDRIVQLVVFFSDFHHGKCMNFVLKGTDTLESFGKAGKFGVRIVDAKFALPKTEDDPASDFVSLDSPDYPMEHDDISIAFDSEAGMPSDPLLLHMSGVNTDTL
;
A
#
# COMPACT_ATOMS: atom_id res chain seq x y z
N MET A 1 -11.16 3.09 29.63
CA MET A 1 -11.34 2.59 28.25
C MET A 1 -10.19 3.14 27.43
N VAL A 2 -9.22 2.31 27.06
CA VAL A 2 -8.10 2.72 26.19
C VAL A 2 -8.60 2.63 24.76
N VAL A 3 -8.54 3.73 24.03
CA VAL A 3 -8.81 3.74 22.59
C VAL A 3 -7.55 3.20 21.92
N PRO A 4 -7.62 2.18 21.04
CA PRO A 4 -6.46 1.73 20.31
C PRO A 4 -5.85 2.92 19.55
N ILE A 5 -4.57 3.19 19.78
CA ILE A 5 -3.83 4.17 18.98
C ILE A 5 -3.49 3.46 17.69
N THR A 6 -4.34 3.64 16.68
CA THR A 6 -4.07 3.09 15.35
C THR A 6 -2.87 3.80 14.73
N LYS A 7 -1.84 3.03 14.36
CA LYS A 7 -0.67 3.58 13.69
C LYS A 7 -1.04 3.83 12.24
N LYS A 8 -1.22 5.11 11.90
CA LYS A 8 -1.46 5.59 10.55
C LYS A 8 -0.12 5.61 9.80
N TRP A 9 0.01 4.85 8.73
CA TRP A 9 1.19 4.88 7.86
C TRP A 9 0.87 5.71 6.62
N GLU A 10 1.77 6.63 6.28
CA GLU A 10 1.57 7.56 5.16
C GLU A 10 2.90 7.76 4.44
N SER A 11 2.86 7.78 3.11
CA SER A 11 3.99 8.09 2.24
C SER A 11 3.50 9.06 1.18
N SER A 12 4.20 10.19 1.05
CA SER A 12 3.79 11.25 0.14
C SER A 12 4.22 11.01 -1.30
N LEU A 13 5.20 10.13 -1.50
CA LEU A 13 5.74 9.80 -2.81
C LEU A 13 5.95 8.30 -2.95
N ALA A 14 5.04 7.68 -3.70
CA ALA A 14 5.14 6.29 -4.08
C ALA A 14 5.11 6.10 -5.61
N ARG A 15 5.89 5.14 -6.10
CA ARG A 15 5.76 4.59 -7.45
C ARG A 15 4.98 3.29 -7.39
N ILE A 16 3.93 3.17 -8.18
CA ILE A 16 3.16 1.92 -8.27
C ILE A 16 3.41 1.19 -9.59
N GLN A 17 3.28 -0.13 -9.57
CA GLN A 17 3.30 -0.98 -10.75
C GLN A 17 2.19 -2.04 -10.63
N VAL A 18 1.42 -2.20 -11.71
CA VAL A 18 0.40 -3.26 -11.78
C VAL A 18 0.99 -4.45 -12.51
N ILE A 19 0.94 -5.61 -11.88
CA ILE A 19 1.50 -6.86 -12.39
C ILE A 19 0.35 -7.88 -12.49
N LYS A 20 0.29 -8.62 -13.59
CA LYS A 20 -0.63 -9.74 -13.76
C LYS A 20 0.16 -11.04 -13.90
N ARG A 21 -0.06 -11.98 -12.97
CA ARG A 21 0.47 -13.35 -13.04
C ARG A 21 -0.71 -14.31 -13.04
N ASP A 22 -0.87 -15.06 -14.13
CA ASP A 22 -2.00 -15.95 -14.36
C ASP A 22 -3.36 -15.25 -14.18
N ARG A 23 -4.05 -15.53 -13.06
CA ARG A 23 -5.35 -14.94 -12.69
C ARG A 23 -5.25 -13.91 -11.58
N ILE A 24 -4.08 -13.71 -11.00
CA ILE A 24 -3.85 -12.78 -9.90
C ILE A 24 -3.34 -11.46 -10.48
N VAL A 25 -4.03 -10.37 -10.14
CA VAL A 25 -3.56 -9.01 -10.40
C VAL A 25 -3.03 -8.44 -9.10
N GLN A 26 -1.83 -7.91 -9.14
CA GLN A 26 -1.11 -7.36 -7.99
C GLN A 26 -0.73 -5.91 -8.27
N LEU A 27 -0.75 -5.11 -7.22
CA LEU A 27 -0.24 -3.75 -7.20
C LEU A 27 0.98 -3.73 -6.29
N VAL A 28 2.13 -3.45 -6.89
CA VAL A 28 3.40 -3.29 -6.19
C VAL A 28 3.67 -1.82 -6.00
N VAL A 29 4.10 -1.46 -4.79
CA VAL A 29 4.41 -0.08 -4.41
C VAL A 29 5.87 0.00 -4.01
N PHE A 30 6.56 1.02 -4.51
CA PHE A 30 7.90 1.43 -4.10
C PHE A 30 7.81 2.82 -3.49
N PHE A 31 8.23 2.94 -2.23
CA PHE A 31 8.15 4.17 -1.47
C PHE A 31 9.45 4.96 -1.59
N SER A 32 9.34 6.28 -1.71
CA SER A 32 10.51 7.17 -1.71
C SER A 32 10.84 7.71 -0.31
N ASP A 33 9.83 7.86 0.55
CA ASP A 33 9.90 8.57 1.83
C ASP A 33 9.29 7.79 3.01
N PHE A 34 9.20 6.46 2.90
CA PHE A 34 8.53 5.62 3.91
C PHE A 34 9.52 4.97 4.89
N HIS A 35 9.41 5.34 6.17
CA HIS A 35 10.33 4.89 7.23
C HIS A 35 10.14 3.43 7.65
N HIS A 36 9.01 2.79 7.30
CA HIS A 36 8.76 1.41 7.70
C HIS A 36 9.21 0.38 6.66
N GLY A 37 9.57 0.82 5.46
CA GLY A 37 10.29 0.03 4.47
C GLY A 37 10.15 0.58 3.05
N LYS A 38 10.76 -0.12 2.10
CA LYS A 38 10.98 0.43 0.75
C LYS A 38 9.95 0.00 -0.28
N CYS A 39 9.34 -1.18 -0.11
CA CYS A 39 8.36 -1.68 -1.07
C CYS A 39 7.34 -2.64 -0.44
N MET A 40 6.17 -2.73 -1.06
CA MET A 40 5.05 -3.59 -0.65
C MET A 40 4.27 -4.13 -1.85
N ASN A 41 3.52 -5.20 -1.65
CA ASN A 41 2.71 -5.85 -2.68
C ASN A 41 1.31 -6.12 -2.13
N PHE A 42 0.29 -5.77 -2.93
CA PHE A 42 -1.11 -5.95 -2.63
C PHE A 42 -1.80 -6.70 -3.75
N VAL A 43 -2.58 -7.73 -3.43
CA VAL A 43 -3.44 -8.40 -4.42
C VAL A 43 -4.69 -7.55 -4.64
N LEU A 44 -4.96 -7.21 -5.90
CA LEU A 44 -6.18 -6.51 -6.29
C LEU A 44 -7.35 -7.49 -6.40
N LYS A 45 -8.47 -7.11 -5.80
CA LYS A 45 -9.71 -7.89 -5.70
C LYS A 45 -10.86 -7.11 -6.34
N GLY A 46 -11.91 -7.80 -6.77
CA GLY A 46 -13.11 -7.16 -7.32
C GLY A 46 -13.89 -6.31 -6.30
N THR A 47 -13.52 -6.38 -5.02
CA THR A 47 -14.05 -5.56 -3.92
C THR A 47 -13.36 -4.21 -3.80
N ASP A 48 -12.25 -3.99 -4.49
CA ASP A 48 -11.51 -2.73 -4.44
C ASP A 48 -12.27 -1.65 -5.22
N THR A 49 -12.30 -0.43 -4.68
CA THR A 49 -13.15 0.65 -5.17
C THR A 49 -12.33 1.84 -5.67
N LEU A 50 -12.79 2.46 -6.75
CA LEU A 50 -12.33 3.79 -7.13
C LEU A 50 -13.14 4.81 -6.31
N GLU A 51 -12.46 5.65 -5.55
CA GLU A 51 -13.08 6.63 -4.65
C GLU A 51 -12.54 8.03 -4.90
N SER A 52 -13.36 9.04 -4.57
CA SER A 52 -12.92 10.43 -4.51
C SER A 52 -12.56 10.76 -3.06
N PHE A 53 -11.27 11.00 -2.83
CA PHE A 53 -10.72 11.33 -1.53
C PHE A 53 -10.82 12.85 -1.28
N GLY A 54 -11.77 13.24 -0.43
CA GLY A 54 -11.89 14.60 0.11
C GLY A 54 -12.58 15.64 -0.80
N LYS A 55 -12.62 16.90 -0.34
CA LYS A 55 -13.35 18.01 -1.00
C LYS A 55 -12.66 18.56 -2.27
N ALA A 56 -11.38 18.23 -2.47
CA ALA A 56 -10.58 18.73 -3.60
C ALA A 56 -10.62 17.81 -4.84
N GLY A 57 -11.42 16.73 -4.81
CA GLY A 57 -11.62 15.87 -5.98
C GLY A 57 -10.43 15.00 -6.37
N LYS A 58 -9.47 14.76 -5.45
CA LYS A 58 -8.42 13.77 -5.69
C LYS A 58 -9.07 12.40 -5.81
N PHE A 59 -8.99 11.78 -6.96
CA PHE A 59 -9.50 10.43 -7.16
C PHE A 59 -8.41 9.44 -6.76
N GLY A 60 -8.82 8.23 -6.44
CA GLY A 60 -7.90 7.22 -5.98
C GLY A 60 -8.53 5.85 -5.87
N VAL A 61 -7.70 4.88 -5.49
CA VAL A 61 -8.12 3.49 -5.32
C VAL A 61 -8.07 3.17 -3.84
N ARG A 62 -9.15 2.57 -3.35
CA ARG A 62 -9.19 1.93 -2.04
C ARG A 62 -9.11 0.42 -2.23
N ILE A 63 -8.06 -0.18 -1.68
CA ILE A 63 -7.90 -1.63 -1.59
C ILE A 63 -8.49 -2.05 -0.25
N VAL A 64 -9.56 -2.84 -0.28
CA VAL A 64 -10.32 -3.20 0.91
C VAL A 64 -9.75 -4.48 1.49
N ASP A 65 -9.44 -4.51 2.79
CA ASP A 65 -8.83 -5.67 3.45
C ASP A 65 -7.58 -6.15 2.68
N ALA A 66 -6.71 -5.21 2.35
CA ALA A 66 -5.48 -5.47 1.63
C ALA A 66 -4.57 -6.33 2.50
N LYS A 67 -4.08 -7.39 1.89
CA LYS A 67 -3.38 -8.48 2.56
C LYS A 67 -1.91 -8.38 2.17
N PHE A 68 -1.04 -8.06 3.13
CA PHE A 68 0.36 -7.76 2.87
C PHE A 68 1.32 -8.32 3.91
N ALA A 69 2.56 -8.52 3.48
CA ALA A 69 3.68 -8.75 4.39
C ALA A 69 4.19 -7.42 4.93
N LEU A 70 4.56 -7.37 6.21
CA LEU A 70 5.22 -6.20 6.77
C LEU A 70 6.54 -5.94 6.03
N PRO A 71 6.85 -4.67 5.71
CA PRO A 71 8.10 -4.37 5.03
C PRO A 71 9.30 -4.75 5.92
N LYS A 72 10.38 -5.22 5.29
CA LYS A 72 11.65 -5.46 5.99
C LYS A 72 12.38 -4.14 6.21
N THR A 73 12.96 -3.98 7.40
CA THR A 73 13.80 -2.82 7.77
C THR A 73 15.18 -2.88 7.11
N GLU A 74 15.87 -1.73 7.10
CA GLU A 74 17.02 -1.40 6.24
C GLU A 74 18.27 -2.29 6.41
N ASP A 75 18.35 -3.12 7.44
CA ASP A 75 19.51 -3.96 7.73
C ASP A 75 19.64 -5.18 6.78
N ASP A 76 18.60 -5.50 6.00
CA ASP A 76 18.59 -6.59 5.02
C ASP A 76 18.65 -6.03 3.57
N PRO A 77 19.65 -6.42 2.75
CA PRO A 77 19.67 -6.10 1.32
C PRO A 77 18.42 -6.56 0.56
N ALA A 78 17.68 -7.54 1.09
CA ALA A 78 16.41 -7.96 0.54
C ALA A 78 15.26 -6.94 0.76
N SER A 79 15.47 -5.88 1.55
CA SER A 79 14.47 -4.82 1.80
C SER A 79 14.12 -3.99 0.55
N ASP A 80 15.01 -3.97 -0.44
CA ASP A 80 14.78 -3.33 -1.75
C ASP A 80 13.88 -4.16 -2.69
N PHE A 81 13.53 -5.38 -2.29
CA PHE A 81 12.78 -6.33 -3.12
C PHE A 81 11.49 -6.77 -2.44
N VAL A 82 10.43 -6.94 -3.23
CA VAL A 82 9.16 -7.50 -2.76
C VAL A 82 8.91 -8.87 -3.38
N SER A 83 8.41 -9.80 -2.57
CA SER A 83 7.98 -11.10 -3.09
C SER A 83 6.68 -10.95 -3.89
N LEU A 84 6.64 -11.61 -5.06
CA LEU A 84 5.44 -11.70 -5.89
C LEU A 84 4.65 -12.98 -5.66
N ASP A 85 5.22 -13.92 -4.90
CA ASP A 85 4.55 -15.16 -4.55
C ASP A 85 3.52 -14.89 -3.45
N SER A 86 2.50 -15.75 -3.36
CA SER A 86 1.46 -15.61 -2.33
C SER A 86 2.13 -15.54 -0.95
N PRO A 87 1.81 -14.56 -0.08
CA PRO A 87 2.45 -14.48 1.22
C PRO A 87 2.02 -15.69 2.05
N ASP A 88 2.94 -16.63 2.23
CA ASP A 88 2.77 -17.75 3.14
C ASP A 88 3.15 -17.25 4.55
N TYR A 89 2.17 -17.09 5.46
CA TYR A 89 2.29 -16.78 6.90
C TYR A 89 2.46 -15.32 7.38
N PRO A 90 2.07 -15.07 8.66
CA PRO A 90 0.82 -14.42 9.00
C PRO A 90 0.75 -13.01 8.39
N MET A 91 -0.30 -12.81 7.60
CA MET A 91 -0.48 -11.64 6.76
C MET A 91 -1.21 -10.56 7.56
N GLU A 92 -0.62 -9.38 7.66
CA GLU A 92 -1.37 -8.21 8.12
C GLU A 92 -2.47 -7.89 7.11
N HIS A 93 -3.57 -7.34 7.61
CA HIS A 93 -4.68 -6.93 6.76
C HIS A 93 -5.18 -5.54 7.14
N ASP A 94 -5.27 -4.66 6.17
CA ASP A 94 -5.72 -3.29 6.38
C ASP A 94 -6.28 -2.65 5.11
N ASP A 95 -7.04 -1.58 5.25
CA ASP A 95 -7.49 -0.77 4.13
C ASP A 95 -6.36 0.15 3.64
N ILE A 96 -6.13 0.13 2.33
CA ILE A 96 -5.08 0.93 1.69
C ILE A 96 -5.74 1.95 0.76
N SER A 97 -5.45 3.22 0.96
CA SER A 97 -5.91 4.31 0.12
C SER A 97 -4.75 4.86 -0.70
N ILE A 98 -4.90 4.86 -2.02
CA ILE A 98 -3.92 5.40 -2.97
C ILE A 98 -4.56 6.59 -3.67
N ALA A 99 -4.07 7.80 -3.42
CA ALA A 99 -4.59 9.01 -4.04
C ALA A 99 -3.66 9.50 -5.16
N PHE A 100 -4.27 9.93 -6.27
CA PHE A 100 -3.59 10.54 -7.41
C PHE A 100 -3.75 12.06 -7.36
N ASP A 101 -2.69 12.78 -7.68
CA ASP A 101 -2.70 14.25 -7.70
C ASP A 101 -3.30 14.83 -9.00
N SER A 102 -3.26 14.10 -10.13
CA SER A 102 -3.77 14.57 -11.43
C SER A 102 -4.45 13.44 -12.22
N GLU A 103 -5.56 13.73 -12.92
CA GLU A 103 -6.31 12.76 -13.77
C GLU A 103 -5.51 12.30 -14.99
N ALA A 104 -4.67 13.21 -15.51
CA ALA A 104 -3.76 12.96 -16.61
C ALA A 104 -2.34 12.77 -16.05
N GLY A 105 -2.10 11.68 -15.35
CA GLY A 105 -0.79 11.41 -14.76
C GLY A 105 0.29 11.28 -15.83
N MET A 106 1.23 12.23 -15.85
CA MET A 106 2.55 11.96 -16.43
C MET A 106 3.28 10.99 -15.49
N PRO A 107 4.14 10.09 -15.98
CA PRO A 107 4.83 9.09 -15.15
C PRO A 107 5.76 9.68 -14.06
N SER A 108 5.92 11.01 -14.01
CA SER A 108 6.66 11.75 -12.99
C SER A 108 5.82 12.26 -11.82
N ASP A 109 4.49 12.16 -11.90
CA ASP A 109 3.62 12.77 -10.89
C ASP A 109 3.66 11.96 -9.57
N PRO A 110 3.80 12.64 -8.42
CA PRO A 110 3.85 11.99 -7.11
C PRO A 110 2.51 11.35 -6.74
N LEU A 111 2.56 10.18 -6.09
CA LEU A 111 1.38 9.52 -5.53
C LEU A 111 1.43 9.55 -4.01
N LEU A 112 0.31 9.92 -3.40
CA LEU A 112 0.12 9.87 -1.96
C LEU A 112 -0.49 8.51 -1.58
N LEU A 113 0.26 7.72 -0.82
CA LEU A 113 -0.21 6.45 -0.30
C LEU A 113 -0.50 6.57 1.20
N HIS A 114 -1.67 6.11 1.60
CA HIS A 114 -2.15 6.15 2.96
C HIS A 114 -2.66 4.77 3.40
N MET A 115 -2.16 4.27 4.53
CA MET A 115 -2.55 3.00 5.14
C MET A 115 -3.09 3.25 6.55
N SER A 116 -4.31 2.80 6.82
CA SER A 116 -5.07 3.22 8.00
C SER A 116 -5.41 2.08 8.94
N GLY A 117 -4.57 1.81 9.93
CA GLY A 117 -4.89 0.81 10.96
C GLY A 117 -4.00 -0.41 11.01
N VAL A 118 -2.74 -0.31 10.58
CA VAL A 118 -1.75 -1.38 10.78
C VAL A 118 -1.60 -1.63 12.28
N ASN A 119 -2.20 -2.72 12.74
CA ASN A 119 -2.21 -3.08 14.15
C ASN A 119 -0.92 -3.86 14.44
N THR A 120 0.17 -3.15 14.72
CA THR A 120 1.47 -3.79 14.98
C THR A 120 1.53 -4.56 16.31
N ASP A 121 0.44 -4.68 17.06
CA ASP A 121 0.37 -5.44 18.31
C ASP A 121 0.00 -6.90 18.04
N THR A 122 0.90 -7.63 17.38
CA THR A 122 0.98 -9.09 17.51
C THR A 122 2.43 -9.57 17.65
N LEU A 123 3.16 -9.04 18.64
CA LEU A 123 4.17 -9.78 19.42
C LEU A 123 4.23 -9.22 20.85
#